data_AF-N9C1A2-F1
#
_entry.id   AF-N9C1A2-F1
#
_cell.length_a   1.000
_cell.length_b   1.000
_cell.length_c   1.000
_cell.angle_alpha   90.00
_cell.angle_beta   90.00
_cell.angle_gamma   90.00
#
_symmetry.space_group_name_H-M   'P 1'
#
loop_
_entity.id
_entity.type
_entity.pdbx_description
1 polymer ?
#
loop_
_entity_poly.entity_id
_entity_poly.type
_entity_poly.pdbx_seq_one_letter_code
_entity_poly.pdbx_strand_id
1 'polypeptide(L)'
;ADLGGANLGGANLWGANLRGANLGGANLRDADLRDAKNAPLIIPTLRWLVCINGFGYMRIGCQNHKVEQWKAFTDQEISRMDSDALKFWNQYKVMLLAACEAHVHSDEEVDQ
;
A
#
# COMPACT_ATOMS: atom_id res chain seq x y z
N ALA A 1 0.51 11.66 11.17
CA ALA A 1 -0.89 12.00 11.54
C ALA A 1 -1.75 10.73 11.44
N ASP A 2 -2.66 10.48 12.37
CA ASP A 2 -3.58 9.34 12.24
C ASP A 2 -4.85 9.79 11.53
N LEU A 3 -4.99 9.39 10.27
CA LEU A 3 -6.14 9.64 9.41
C LEU A 3 -6.86 8.32 9.12
N GLY A 4 -6.62 7.28 9.94
CA GLY A 4 -7.26 5.98 9.78
C GLY A 4 -8.77 6.10 9.91
N GLY A 5 -9.53 5.55 8.95
CA GLY A 5 -10.98 5.65 8.93
C GLY A 5 -11.55 7.04 8.60
N ALA A 6 -10.70 8.04 8.34
CA ALA A 6 -11.16 9.41 8.09
C ALA A 6 -11.96 9.49 6.77
N ASN A 7 -13.05 10.27 6.77
CA ASN A 7 -13.75 10.59 5.53
C ASN A 7 -13.05 11.75 4.82
N LEU A 8 -12.15 11.41 3.90
CA LEU A 8 -11.39 12.34 3.05
C LEU A 8 -11.96 12.40 1.62
N GLY A 9 -13.22 11.99 1.43
CA GLY A 9 -13.83 11.95 0.13
C GLY A 9 -13.96 13.35 -0.46
N GLY A 10 -13.46 13.56 -1.68
CA GLY A 10 -13.41 14.89 -2.32
C GLY A 10 -12.38 15.85 -1.70
N ALA A 11 -11.55 15.40 -0.75
CA ALA A 11 -10.57 16.27 -0.12
C ALA A 11 -9.48 16.68 -1.12
N ASN A 12 -9.14 17.97 -1.14
CA ASN A 12 -7.95 18.46 -1.84
C ASN A 12 -6.73 18.25 -0.95
N LEU A 13 -5.95 17.21 -1.24
CA LEU A 13 -4.70 16.88 -0.58
C LEU A 13 -3.50 17.14 -1.51
N TRP A 14 -3.68 18.01 -2.52
CA TRP A 14 -2.63 18.35 -3.46
C TRP A 14 -1.41 18.93 -2.73
N GLY A 15 -0.25 18.29 -2.90
CA GLY A 15 1.00 18.72 -2.27
C GLY A 15 1.06 18.49 -0.75
N ALA A 16 0.08 17.80 -0.17
CA ALA A 16 0.03 17.56 1.27
C ALA A 16 1.22 16.71 1.71
N ASN A 17 1.89 17.12 2.78
CA ASN A 17 2.91 16.30 3.41
C ASN A 17 2.25 15.24 4.29
N LEU A 18 2.03 14.06 3.72
CA LEU A 18 1.45 12.90 4.40
C LEU A 18 2.54 11.93 4.89
N ARG A 19 3.79 12.39 5.01
CA ARG A 19 4.89 11.59 5.55
C ARG A 19 4.52 11.07 6.93
N GLY A 20 4.45 9.74 7.06
CA GLY A 20 4.04 9.07 8.30
C GLY A 20 2.57 9.25 8.66
N ALA A 21 1.71 9.60 7.70
CA ALA A 21 0.26 9.57 7.90
C ALA A 21 -0.28 8.15 7.78
N ASN A 22 -1.11 7.72 8.74
CA ASN A 22 -1.88 6.48 8.63
C ASN A 22 -3.20 6.81 7.94
N LEU A 23 -3.41 6.38 6.69
CA LEU A 23 -4.69 6.53 5.97
C LEU A 23 -5.54 5.25 6.03
N GLY A 24 -5.27 4.35 6.98
CA GLY A 24 -5.86 3.01 6.98
C GLY A 24 -7.35 3.06 7.22
N GLY A 25 -8.17 2.66 6.24
CA GLY A 25 -9.62 2.82 6.35
C GLY A 25 -10.17 4.16 5.87
N ALA A 26 -9.31 5.11 5.50
CA ALA A 26 -9.77 6.42 5.06
C ALA A 26 -10.58 6.31 3.76
N ASN A 27 -11.73 6.99 3.71
CA ASN A 27 -12.46 7.15 2.46
C ASN A 27 -11.77 8.25 1.65
N LEU A 28 -11.01 7.86 0.62
CA LEU A 28 -10.32 8.77 -0.31
C LEU A 28 -11.05 8.92 -1.65
N ARG A 29 -12.33 8.52 -1.72
CA ARG A 29 -13.11 8.59 -2.95
C ARG A 29 -13.15 10.03 -3.46
N ASP A 30 -12.74 10.25 -4.71
CA ASP A 30 -12.65 11.57 -5.35
C ASP A 30 -11.66 12.55 -4.69
N ALA A 31 -10.80 12.09 -3.77
CA ALA A 31 -9.75 12.92 -3.18
C ALA A 31 -8.65 13.23 -4.20
N ASP A 32 -8.19 14.48 -4.23
CA ASP A 32 -7.08 14.92 -5.07
C ASP A 32 -5.75 14.71 -4.33
N LEU A 33 -5.05 13.62 -4.65
CA LEU A 33 -3.79 13.21 -4.04
C LEU A 33 -2.57 13.53 -4.92
N ARG A 34 -2.72 14.31 -5.99
CA ARG A 34 -1.60 14.70 -6.84
C ARG A 34 -0.52 15.36 -5.97
N ASP A 35 0.76 15.06 -6.20
CA ASP A 35 1.90 15.54 -5.41
C ASP A 35 1.84 15.32 -3.87
N ALA A 36 0.93 14.50 -3.34
CA ALA A 36 0.90 14.20 -1.92
C ALA A 36 2.16 13.40 -1.53
N LYS A 37 2.96 13.93 -0.61
CA LYS A 37 4.28 13.36 -0.29
C LYS A 37 4.18 12.23 0.73
N ASN A 38 4.80 11.08 0.43
CA ASN A 38 5.26 10.07 1.38
C ASN A 38 4.18 9.36 2.24
N ALA A 39 2.94 9.28 1.78
CA ALA A 39 1.88 8.51 2.46
C ALA A 39 1.91 7.03 2.04
N PRO A 40 1.69 6.06 2.95
CA PRO A 40 1.41 4.68 2.54
C PRO A 40 0.02 4.58 1.87
N LEU A 41 -0.06 3.85 0.77
CA LEU A 41 -1.34 3.42 0.20
C LEU A 41 -1.88 2.25 1.03
N ILE A 42 -3.11 2.36 1.52
CA ILE A 42 -3.74 1.34 2.38
C ILE A 42 -5.03 0.84 1.74
N ILE A 43 -5.17 -0.47 1.62
CA ILE A 43 -6.33 -1.15 1.05
C ILE A 43 -6.96 -2.03 2.14
N PRO A 44 -7.95 -1.50 2.89
CA PRO A 44 -8.53 -2.16 4.06
C PRO A 44 -9.73 -3.06 3.72
N THR A 45 -10.27 -2.95 2.50
CA THR A 45 -11.49 -3.63 2.05
C THR A 45 -11.23 -5.07 1.58
N LEU A 46 -9.96 -5.45 1.46
CA LEU A 46 -9.56 -6.80 1.09
C LEU A 46 -9.59 -7.72 2.31
N ARG A 47 -9.58 -9.04 2.07
CA ARG A 47 -9.55 -10.07 3.12
C ARG A 47 -8.47 -9.81 4.17
N TRP A 48 -7.30 -9.38 3.71
CA TRP A 48 -6.24 -8.87 4.56
C TRP A 48 -6.00 -7.41 4.23
N LEU A 49 -5.74 -6.63 5.27
CA LEU A 49 -5.28 -5.25 5.13
C LEU A 49 -3.96 -5.24 4.34
N VAL A 50 -3.95 -4.48 3.25
CA VAL A 50 -2.76 -4.29 2.43
C VAL A 50 -2.21 -2.89 2.64
N CYS A 51 -0.90 -2.76 2.84
CA CYS A 51 -0.20 -1.48 2.88
C CYS A 51 0.96 -1.47 1.88
N ILE A 52 1.09 -0.42 1.08
CA ILE A 52 2.21 -0.17 0.18
C ILE A 52 2.84 1.15 0.62
N ASN A 53 4.08 1.12 1.10
CA ASN A 53 4.69 2.30 1.71
C ASN A 53 5.34 3.26 0.70
N GLY A 54 5.45 2.85 -0.56
CA GLY A 54 6.10 3.59 -1.65
C GLY A 54 7.62 3.55 -1.65
N PHE A 55 8.24 2.82 -0.73
CA PHE A 55 9.69 2.56 -0.66
C PHE A 55 10.01 1.12 -1.06
N GLY A 56 9.19 0.52 -1.94
CA GLY A 56 9.38 -0.85 -2.41
C GLY A 56 9.02 -1.94 -1.40
N TYR A 57 8.21 -1.65 -0.37
CA TYR A 57 7.65 -2.68 0.51
C TYR A 57 6.13 -2.74 0.41
N MET A 58 5.63 -3.98 0.49
CA MET A 58 4.21 -4.28 0.58
C MET A 58 3.96 -5.19 1.77
N ARG A 59 2.92 -4.86 2.53
CA ARG A 59 2.41 -5.67 3.63
C ARG A 59 1.04 -6.21 3.28
N ILE A 60 0.80 -7.50 3.51
CA ILE A 60 -0.50 -8.16 3.40
C ILE A 60 -0.75 -8.88 4.74
N GLY A 61 -1.68 -8.38 5.54
CA GLY A 61 -1.97 -8.94 6.87
C GLY A 61 -0.76 -8.83 7.81
N CYS A 62 -0.19 -9.95 8.24
CA CYS A 62 1.03 -10.00 9.06
C CYS A 62 2.33 -10.13 8.22
N GLN A 63 2.23 -10.36 6.91
CA GLN A 63 3.37 -10.57 6.02
C GLN A 63 3.84 -9.23 5.46
N ASN A 64 5.07 -8.81 5.78
CA ASN A 64 5.65 -7.56 5.29
C ASN A 64 6.98 -7.87 4.58
N HIS A 65 7.02 -7.67 3.28
CA HIS A 65 8.16 -8.04 2.44
C HIS A 65 8.43 -6.97 1.39
N LYS A 66 9.64 -6.97 0.82
CA LYS A 66 9.93 -6.15 -0.36
C LYS A 66 9.04 -6.59 -1.52
N VAL A 67 8.66 -5.65 -2.38
CA VAL A 67 7.88 -5.94 -3.59
C VAL A 67 8.61 -6.95 -4.48
N GLU A 68 9.94 -6.88 -4.57
CA GLU A 68 10.75 -7.87 -5.30
C GLU A 68 10.70 -9.27 -4.67
N GLN A 69 10.60 -9.36 -3.34
CA GLN A 69 10.41 -10.66 -2.67
C GLN A 69 9.01 -11.20 -2.94
N TRP A 70 7.98 -10.35 -2.91
CA TRP A 70 6.62 -10.74 -3.30
C TRP A 70 6.54 -11.29 -4.72
N LYS A 71 7.31 -10.72 -5.65
CA LYS A 71 7.43 -11.21 -7.03
C LYS A 71 8.14 -12.56 -7.11
N ALA A 72 9.11 -12.80 -6.22
CA ALA A 72 9.93 -14.01 -6.20
C ALA A 72 9.29 -15.20 -5.46
N PHE A 73 8.29 -14.97 -4.59
CA PHE A 73 7.65 -16.07 -3.86
C PHE A 73 7.00 -17.08 -4.80
N THR A 74 7.26 -18.34 -4.51
CA THR A 74 6.59 -19.48 -5.12
C THR A 74 5.19 -19.68 -4.54
N ASP A 75 4.31 -20.33 -5.28
CA ASP A 75 2.96 -20.68 -4.82
C ASP A 75 2.98 -21.48 -3.51
N GLN A 76 3.99 -22.33 -3.31
CA GLN A 76 4.15 -23.11 -2.08
C GLN A 76 4.51 -22.21 -0.88
N GLU A 77 5.39 -21.25 -1.05
CA GLU A 77 5.75 -20.30 0.02
C GLU A 77 4.57 -19.44 0.43
N ILE A 78 3.79 -18.96 -0.54
CA ILE A 78 2.57 -18.18 -0.27
C ILE A 78 1.53 -19.05 0.42
N SER A 79 1.33 -20.29 -0.02
CA SER A 79 0.40 -21.23 0.63
C SER A 79 0.78 -21.57 2.08
N ARG A 80 2.05 -21.41 2.47
CA ARG A 80 2.50 -21.60 3.86
C ARG A 80 2.18 -20.39 4.75
N MET A 81 1.89 -19.22 4.18
CA MET A 81 1.57 -18.02 4.95
C MET A 81 0.19 -18.10 5.61
N ASP A 82 -0.80 -18.59 4.87
CA ASP A 82 -2.17 -18.85 5.31
C ASP A 82 -2.85 -19.81 4.33
N SER A 83 -3.82 -20.59 4.81
CA SER A 83 -4.64 -21.50 3.99
C SER A 83 -5.30 -20.85 2.77
N ASP A 84 -5.68 -19.58 2.85
CA ASP A 84 -6.33 -18.84 1.76
C ASP A 84 -5.38 -17.86 1.04
N ALA A 85 -4.11 -17.80 1.44
CA ALA A 85 -3.14 -16.81 0.94
C ALA A 85 -2.90 -16.95 -0.57
N LEU A 86 -2.74 -18.17 -1.07
CA LEU A 86 -2.48 -18.39 -2.49
C LEU A 86 -3.65 -17.97 -3.38
N LYS A 87 -4.88 -18.30 -2.97
CA LYS A 87 -6.10 -17.91 -3.68
C LYS A 87 -6.23 -16.39 -3.75
N PHE A 88 -6.02 -15.72 -2.62
CA PHE A 88 -6.02 -14.27 -2.55
C PHE A 88 -4.94 -13.65 -3.42
N TRP A 89 -3.71 -14.15 -3.31
CA TRP A 89 -2.59 -13.64 -4.09
C TRP A 89 -2.89 -13.74 -5.58
N ASN A 90 -3.30 -14.91 -6.07
CA ASN A 90 -3.63 -15.09 -7.49
C ASN A 90 -4.76 -14.19 -7.96
N GLN A 91 -5.73 -13.87 -7.09
CA GLN A 91 -6.82 -12.96 -7.43
C GLN A 91 -6.39 -11.49 -7.53
N TYR A 92 -5.52 -11.02 -6.64
CA TYR A 92 -5.21 -9.59 -6.51
C TYR A 92 -3.78 -9.21 -6.96
N LYS A 93 -2.91 -10.17 -7.25
CA LYS A 93 -1.47 -9.98 -7.58
C LYS A 93 -1.25 -8.89 -8.62
N VAL A 94 -1.96 -8.96 -9.75
CA VAL A 94 -1.79 -8.00 -10.85
C VAL A 94 -2.10 -6.58 -10.39
N MET A 95 -3.24 -6.39 -9.70
CA MET A 95 -3.64 -5.10 -9.16
C MET A 95 -2.66 -4.59 -8.10
N LEU A 96 -2.24 -5.45 -7.17
CA LEU A 96 -1.34 -5.08 -6.08
C LEU A 96 0.06 -4.69 -6.57
N LEU A 97 0.60 -5.42 -7.53
CA LEU A 97 1.90 -5.09 -8.12
C LEU A 97 1.83 -3.82 -8.96
N ALA A 98 0.77 -3.62 -9.74
CA ALA A 98 0.55 -2.37 -10.47
C ALA A 98 0.43 -1.17 -9.52
N ALA A 99 -0.25 -1.34 -8.38
CA ALA A 99 -0.32 -0.31 -7.35
C ALA A 99 1.06 -0.01 -6.72
N CYS A 100 1.94 -1.01 -6.57
CA CYS A 100 3.31 -0.80 -6.11
C CYS A 100 4.15 -0.02 -7.12
N GLU A 101 3.99 -0.31 -8.41
CA GLU A 101 4.72 0.37 -9.49
C GLU A 101 4.25 1.82 -9.70
N ALA A 102 2.95 2.07 -9.54
CA ALA A 102 2.38 3.42 -9.62
C ALA A 102 2.68 4.26 -8.38
N HIS A 103 2.91 3.62 -7.22
CA HIS A 103 3.17 4.28 -5.94
C HIS A 103 4.64 4.11 -5.54
N VAL A 104 5.54 4.72 -6.30
CA VAL A 104 6.98 4.77 -5.98
C VAL A 104 7.34 6.18 -5.53
N HIS A 105 7.79 6.30 -4.29
CA HIS A 105 8.46 7.50 -3.81
C HIS A 105 9.91 7.44 -4.26
N SER A 106 10.42 8.52 -4.87
CA SER A 106 11.85 8.69 -5.03
C SER A 106 12.50 8.62 -3.65
N ASP A 107 13.57 7.83 -3.50
CA ASP A 107 14.53 8.05 -2.43
C ASP A 107 15.17 9.42 -2.71
N GLU A 108 14.48 10.51 -2.34
CA GLU A 108 15.17 11.78 -2.14
C GLU A 108 16.11 11.54 -0.97
N GLU A 109 17.38 11.32 -1.31
CA GLU A 109 18.52 11.52 -0.44
C GLU A 109 18.21 12.72 0.48
N VAL A 110 18.16 12.45 1.78
CA VAL A 110 18.44 13.51 2.74
C VAL A 110 19.93 13.79 2.59
N ASP A 111 20.29 14.54 1.54
CA ASP A 111 21.59 15.19 1.47
C ASP A 111 21.50 16.41 2.40
N GLN A 112 22.01 16.21 3.62
CA GLN A 112 22.54 17.25 4.49
C GLN A 112 23.87 16.78 5.05
#